data_AF-A0A2Z6QLB7-F1
#
_entry.id   AF-A0A2Z6QLB7-F1
#
_cell.length_a   1.000
_cell.length_b   1.000
_cell.length_c   1.000
_cell.angle_alpha   90.00
_cell.angle_beta   90.00
_cell.angle_gamma   90.00
#
_symmetry.space_group_name_H-M   'P 1'
#
loop_
_entity.id
_entity.type
_entity.pdbx_description
1 polymer ?
#
loop_
_entity_poly.entity_id
_entity_poly.type
_entity_poly.pdbx_seq_one_letter_code
_entity_poly.pdbx_strand_id
1 'polypeptide(L)'
;MKQPNALVIMKIKMVCKEKQLNLELVKVKGHDGNEGNEAADRLAKEGLNSDNIFDSRIDFTNHDIRFFPAFKDISIETNLQRFILRIFNTFDATEWSLLNINRKECHLNSVQCDWQVTWMLINQFTGFRCRSVNINRLLCFLFKLLHKALPLGQVLAQRKPMLYDHYLCTGCNSEKETWTHLMNCTAYEDKWALIHEQLSKDFCFIINQCLAANSLNENAM
;
A
#
# COMPACT_ATOMS: atom_id res chain seq x y z
N MET A 1 -16.85 4.31 15.35
CA MET A 1 -16.33 3.50 16.48
C MET A 1 -14.82 3.58 16.51
N LYS A 2 -14.22 3.98 17.64
CA LYS A 2 -12.75 4.07 17.82
C LYS A 2 -12.17 2.88 18.60
N GLN A 3 -13.02 2.07 19.25
CA GLN A 3 -12.60 0.91 20.02
C GLN A 3 -12.51 -0.35 19.14
N PRO A 4 -11.45 -1.15 19.28
CA PRO A 4 -11.41 -2.49 18.70
C PRO A 4 -12.52 -3.37 19.32
N ASN A 5 -12.95 -4.39 18.59
CA ASN A 5 -13.96 -5.36 19.04
C ASN A 5 -15.31 -4.73 19.44
N ALA A 6 -15.66 -3.59 18.83
CA ALA A 6 -16.89 -2.86 19.16
C ALA A 6 -18.15 -3.71 18.98
N LEU A 7 -18.17 -4.60 17.98
CA LEU A 7 -19.27 -5.55 17.75
C LEU A 7 -19.46 -6.53 18.91
N VAL A 8 -18.37 -7.15 19.37
CA VAL A 8 -18.42 -8.12 20.49
C VAL A 8 -18.91 -7.42 21.75
N ILE A 9 -18.37 -6.24 22.06
CA ILE A 9 -18.79 -5.44 23.22
C ILE A 9 -20.26 -5.05 23.11
N MET A 10 -20.73 -4.69 21.91
CA MET A 10 -22.14 -4.39 21.67
C MET A 10 -23.02 -5.61 21.90
N LYS A 11 -22.67 -6.79 21.36
CA LYS A 11 -23.42 -8.03 21.60
C LYS A 11 -23.51 -8.37 23.08
N ILE A 12 -22.40 -8.26 23.82
CA ILE A 12 -22.39 -8.48 25.28
C ILE A 12 -23.40 -7.54 25.96
N LYS A 13 -23.38 -6.24 25.63
CA LYS A 13 -24.33 -5.26 26.20
C LYS A 13 -25.79 -5.57 25.84
N MET A 14 -26.05 -5.99 24.60
CA MET A 14 -27.39 -6.37 24.17
C MET A 14 -27.90 -7.57 24.97
N VAL A 15 -27.10 -8.63 25.08
CA VAL A 15 -27.45 -9.82 25.86
C VAL A 15 -27.70 -9.47 27.33
N CYS A 16 -26.83 -8.66 27.95
CA CYS A 16 -27.04 -8.23 29.34
C CYS A 16 -28.36 -7.47 29.52
N LYS A 17 -28.72 -6.59 28.58
CA LYS A 17 -29.97 -5.81 28.63
C LYS A 17 -31.19 -6.69 28.41
N GLU A 18 -31.19 -7.54 27.38
CA GLU A 18 -32.30 -8.43 27.03
C GLU A 18 -32.58 -9.46 28.13
N LYS A 19 -31.52 -10.00 28.73
CA LYS A 19 -31.61 -11.01 29.79
C LYS A 19 -31.65 -10.42 31.20
N GLN A 20 -31.64 -9.09 31.33
CA GLN A 20 -31.62 -8.36 32.61
C GLN A 20 -30.52 -8.85 33.55
N LEU A 21 -29.32 -9.11 33.01
CA LEU A 21 -28.19 -9.63 33.76
C LEU A 21 -27.48 -8.51 34.51
N ASN A 22 -27.25 -8.73 35.80
CA ASN A 22 -26.28 -7.94 36.56
C ASN A 22 -24.92 -8.65 36.50
N LEU A 23 -23.97 -8.08 35.76
CA LEU A 23 -22.71 -8.73 35.45
C LEU A 23 -21.62 -8.27 36.44
N GLU A 24 -21.08 -9.19 37.22
CA GLU A 24 -19.86 -8.98 38.00
C GLU A 24 -18.67 -9.61 37.26
N LEU A 25 -17.64 -8.82 36.97
CA LEU A 25 -16.45 -9.27 36.25
C LEU A 25 -15.30 -9.51 37.22
N VAL A 26 -15.01 -10.78 37.49
CA VAL A 26 -13.89 -11.19 38.34
C VAL A 26 -12.76 -11.71 37.47
N LYS A 27 -11.57 -11.12 37.61
CA LYS A 27 -10.36 -11.57 36.91
C LYS A 27 -9.67 -12.67 37.73
N VAL A 28 -9.44 -13.82 37.11
CA VAL A 28 -8.70 -14.94 37.69
C VAL A 28 -7.40 -15.20 36.92
N LYS A 29 -6.42 -15.85 37.55
CA LYS A 29 -5.17 -16.26 36.91
C LYS A 29 -5.40 -17.55 36.12
N GLY A 30 -4.83 -17.64 34.91
CA GLY A 30 -4.90 -18.85 34.10
C GLY A 30 -3.99 -19.95 34.65
N HIS A 31 -4.41 -21.21 34.48
CA HIS A 31 -3.66 -22.40 34.93
C HIS A 31 -3.33 -22.41 36.41
N ASP A 32 -4.23 -21.86 37.23
CA ASP A 32 -4.08 -21.76 38.70
C ASP A 32 -4.94 -22.79 39.44
N GLY A 33 -5.50 -23.77 38.70
CA GLY A 33 -6.30 -24.87 39.26
C GLY A 33 -7.77 -24.56 39.52
N ASN A 34 -8.28 -23.41 39.06
CA ASN A 34 -9.72 -23.11 39.12
C ASN A 34 -10.49 -23.98 38.12
N GLU A 35 -11.26 -24.95 38.62
CA GLU A 35 -11.96 -25.94 37.80
C GLU A 35 -12.83 -25.32 36.70
N GLY A 36 -13.57 -24.24 37.00
CA GLY A 36 -14.42 -23.55 36.02
C GLY A 36 -13.62 -22.87 34.92
N ASN A 37 -12.51 -22.22 35.27
CA ASN A 37 -11.61 -21.59 34.29
C ASN A 37 -10.89 -22.62 33.41
N GLU A 38 -10.39 -23.71 34.00
CA GLU A 38 -9.74 -24.79 33.23
C GLU A 38 -10.74 -25.49 32.29
N ALA A 39 -11.99 -25.69 32.74
CA ALA A 39 -13.05 -26.21 31.89
C ALA A 39 -13.36 -25.28 30.71
N ALA A 40 -13.44 -23.97 30.94
CA ALA A 40 -13.66 -22.97 29.90
C ALA A 40 -12.49 -22.92 28.88
N ASP A 41 -11.24 -22.96 29.35
CA ASP A 41 -10.05 -22.97 28.48
C ASP A 41 -9.98 -24.23 27.61
N ARG A 42 -10.29 -25.41 28.19
CA ARG A 42 -10.38 -26.67 27.43
C ARG A 42 -11.44 -26.58 26.33
N LEU A 43 -12.64 -26.10 26.66
CA LEU A 43 -13.73 -25.96 25.68
C LEU A 43 -13.39 -24.94 24.58
N ALA A 44 -12.72 -23.84 24.92
CA ALA A 44 -12.26 -22.87 23.94
C ALA A 44 -11.26 -23.48 22.95
N LYS A 45 -10.33 -24.32 23.43
CA LYS A 45 -9.37 -25.08 22.60
C LYS A 45 -10.07 -26.09 21.70
N GLU A 46 -11.06 -26.82 22.21
CA GLU A 46 -11.87 -27.74 21.40
C GLU A 46 -12.62 -27.00 20.29
N GLY A 47 -13.14 -25.80 20.58
CA GLY A 47 -13.82 -24.94 19.61
C GLY A 47 -12.94 -24.50 18.43
N LEU A 48 -11.63 -24.33 18.63
CA LEU A 48 -10.69 -23.97 17.55
C LEU A 48 -10.63 -25.03 16.43
N ASN A 49 -10.87 -26.31 16.77
CA ASN A 49 -10.87 -27.42 15.82
C ASN A 49 -12.27 -27.76 15.30
N SER A 50 -13.28 -26.96 15.66
CA SER A 50 -14.64 -27.19 15.22
C SER A 50 -14.96 -26.38 13.96
N ASP A 51 -15.87 -26.90 13.13
CA ASP A 51 -16.38 -26.18 11.95
C ASP A 51 -17.38 -25.05 12.32
N ASN A 52 -17.60 -24.80 13.62
CA ASN A 52 -18.54 -23.80 14.09
C ASN A 52 -17.94 -22.40 13.94
N ILE A 53 -18.50 -21.61 13.02
CA ILE A 53 -18.14 -20.21 12.85
C ILE A 53 -19.03 -19.36 13.74
N PHE A 54 -18.43 -18.58 14.65
CA PHE A 54 -19.17 -17.58 15.41
C PHE A 54 -19.65 -16.47 14.49
N ASP A 55 -20.96 -16.39 14.30
CA ASP A 55 -21.57 -15.32 13.51
C ASP A 55 -21.68 -14.03 14.33
N SER A 56 -20.88 -13.02 13.99
CA SER A 56 -20.90 -11.71 14.65
C SER A 56 -21.93 -10.73 14.06
N ARG A 57 -22.78 -11.15 13.12
CA ARG A 57 -23.86 -10.31 12.57
C ARG A 57 -24.82 -9.85 13.67
N ILE A 58 -25.23 -8.59 13.59
CA ILE A 58 -26.24 -8.00 14.48
C ILE A 58 -27.54 -7.98 13.67
N ASP A 59 -28.40 -8.96 13.89
CA ASP A 59 -29.67 -9.11 13.17
C ASP A 59 -30.77 -8.18 13.71
N PHE A 60 -30.55 -7.58 14.89
CA PHE A 60 -31.53 -6.72 15.55
C PHE A 60 -30.89 -5.44 16.09
N THR A 61 -31.26 -4.33 15.48
CA THR A 61 -31.01 -2.97 15.98
C THR A 61 -32.05 -2.62 17.05
N ASN A 62 -31.67 -2.57 18.33
CA ASN A 62 -32.55 -2.06 19.41
C ASN A 62 -32.75 -0.53 19.27
N HIS A 63 -33.66 0.08 20.03
CA HIS A 63 -33.90 1.53 20.08
C HIS A 63 -32.63 2.36 20.30
N ASP A 64 -31.61 1.80 20.98
CA ASP A 64 -30.35 2.48 21.27
C ASP A 64 -29.39 2.53 20.07
N ILE A 65 -29.54 1.65 19.07
CA ILE A 65 -28.61 1.54 17.92
C ILE A 65 -29.40 1.25 16.67
N ARG A 66 -29.68 2.28 15.86
CA ARG A 66 -30.50 2.16 14.64
C ARG A 66 -29.74 1.65 13.41
N PHE A 67 -28.41 1.63 13.45
CA PHE A 67 -27.60 1.31 12.28
C PHE A 67 -26.21 0.83 12.67
N PHE A 68 -25.73 -0.21 12.00
CA PHE A 68 -24.35 -0.67 12.06
C PHE A 68 -23.79 -0.76 10.63
N PRO A 69 -22.61 -0.18 10.35
CA PRO A 69 -22.05 -0.20 9.00
C PRO A 69 -21.56 -1.60 8.63
N ALA A 70 -22.00 -2.08 7.47
CA ALA A 70 -21.57 -3.34 6.88
C ALA A 70 -21.08 -3.13 5.44
N PHE A 71 -20.19 -3.99 4.98
CA PHE A 71 -19.70 -4.03 3.60
C PHE A 71 -19.92 -5.44 3.04
N LYS A 72 -20.72 -5.55 1.97
CA LYS A 72 -21.14 -6.85 1.39
C LYS A 72 -21.69 -7.80 2.47
N ASP A 73 -22.61 -7.30 3.29
CA ASP A 73 -23.26 -8.03 4.39
C ASP A 73 -22.32 -8.50 5.53
N ILE A 74 -21.07 -8.02 5.53
CA ILE A 74 -20.10 -8.26 6.60
C ILE A 74 -19.97 -6.99 7.45
N SER A 75 -20.27 -7.09 8.74
CA SER A 75 -20.17 -5.96 9.67
C SER A 75 -18.74 -5.41 9.77
N ILE A 76 -18.61 -4.08 9.74
CA ILE A 76 -17.31 -3.40 9.83
C ILE A 76 -16.90 -3.23 11.31
N GLU A 77 -16.00 -4.08 11.78
CA GLU A 77 -15.48 -4.05 13.17
C GLU A 77 -14.42 -2.98 13.43
N THR A 78 -13.71 -2.59 12.37
CA THR A 78 -12.66 -1.60 12.46
C THR A 78 -13.25 -0.19 12.49
N ASN A 79 -12.41 0.79 12.78
CA ASN A 79 -12.81 2.18 12.64
C ASN A 79 -13.28 2.45 11.19
N LEU A 80 -14.53 2.90 11.02
CA LEU A 80 -15.15 3.12 9.71
C LEU A 80 -14.30 4.02 8.79
N GLN A 81 -13.68 5.09 9.32
CA GLN A 81 -12.82 5.96 8.53
C GLN A 81 -11.57 5.20 8.04
N ARG A 82 -10.92 4.42 8.90
CA ARG A 82 -9.78 3.59 8.51
C ARG A 82 -10.17 2.51 7.50
N PHE A 83 -11.34 1.91 7.66
CA PHE A 83 -11.89 0.95 6.71
C PHE A 83 -12.07 1.57 5.32
N ILE A 84 -12.74 2.72 5.26
CA ILE A 84 -12.96 3.47 4.02
C ILE A 84 -11.62 3.87 3.39
N LEU A 85 -10.69 4.43 4.16
CA LEU A 85 -9.36 4.80 3.68
C LEU A 85 -8.60 3.60 3.11
N ARG A 86 -8.69 2.43 3.76
CA ARG A 86 -8.07 1.21 3.26
C ARG A 86 -8.67 0.78 1.93
N ILE A 87 -10.00 0.86 1.77
CA ILE A 87 -10.65 0.58 0.48
C ILE A 87 -10.12 1.49 -0.61
N PHE A 88 -10.11 2.81 -0.38
CA PHE A 88 -9.63 3.77 -1.38
C PHE A 88 -8.16 3.54 -1.71
N ASN A 89 -7.29 3.35 -0.71
CA ASN A 89 -5.88 3.07 -0.96
C ASN A 89 -5.68 1.78 -1.76
N THR A 90 -6.46 0.74 -1.48
CA THR A 90 -6.41 -0.51 -2.25
C THR A 90 -6.90 -0.30 -3.67
N PHE A 91 -7.98 0.46 -3.86
CA PHE A 91 -8.51 0.81 -5.18
C PHE A 91 -7.47 1.59 -6.00
N ASP A 92 -6.91 2.66 -5.44
CA ASP A 92 -5.90 3.50 -6.09
C ASP A 92 -4.65 2.70 -6.47
N ALA A 93 -4.16 1.86 -5.57
CA ALA A 93 -3.03 0.97 -5.85
C ALA A 93 -3.35 -0.05 -6.96
N THR A 94 -4.58 -0.57 -6.98
CA THR A 94 -5.04 -1.51 -8.01
C THR A 94 -5.10 -0.83 -9.37
N GLU A 95 -5.81 0.29 -9.48
CA GLU A 95 -5.93 1.07 -10.71
C GLU A 95 -4.55 1.47 -11.25
N TRP A 96 -3.67 1.94 -10.37
CA TRP A 96 -2.30 2.30 -10.72
C TRP A 96 -1.50 1.11 -11.29
N SER A 97 -1.62 -0.06 -10.68
CA SER A 97 -0.93 -1.28 -11.13
C SER A 97 -1.45 -1.78 -12.50
N LEU A 98 -2.72 -1.49 -12.81
CA LEU A 98 -3.37 -1.92 -14.05
C LEU A 98 -3.12 -0.98 -15.24
N LEU A 99 -2.55 0.20 -15.00
CA LEU A 99 -2.11 1.09 -16.08
C LEU A 99 -1.22 0.33 -17.06
N ASN A 100 -1.43 0.51 -18.37
CA ASN A 100 -0.68 -0.20 -19.42
C ASN A 100 0.86 -0.11 -19.27
N ILE A 101 1.34 0.99 -18.69
CA ILE A 101 2.77 1.23 -18.43
C ILE A 101 3.30 0.34 -17.31
N ASN A 102 2.49 0.07 -16.28
CA ASN A 102 2.87 -0.68 -15.08
C ASN A 102 2.46 -2.15 -15.17
N ARG A 103 1.46 -2.49 -16.00
CA ARG A 103 0.85 -3.82 -16.04
C ARG A 103 1.86 -4.93 -16.29
N LYS A 104 2.88 -4.70 -17.13
CA LYS A 104 3.96 -5.67 -17.39
C LYS A 104 4.80 -5.92 -16.15
N GLU A 105 5.25 -4.86 -15.50
CA GLU A 105 6.12 -4.92 -14.33
C GLU A 105 5.38 -5.45 -13.08
N CYS A 106 4.10 -5.10 -12.91
CA CYS A 106 3.32 -5.47 -11.73
C CYS A 106 2.64 -6.84 -11.81
N HIS A 107 2.21 -7.30 -13.01
CA HIS A 107 1.34 -8.47 -13.14
C HIS A 107 1.86 -9.59 -14.04
N LEU A 108 2.84 -9.31 -14.92
CA LEU A 108 3.35 -10.31 -15.86
C LEU A 108 4.63 -11.01 -15.39
N ASN A 109 5.14 -10.69 -14.19
CA ASN A 109 6.38 -11.23 -13.61
C ASN A 109 7.58 -11.24 -14.59
N SER A 110 7.53 -10.43 -15.64
CA SER A 110 8.52 -10.44 -16.73
C SER A 110 9.82 -9.75 -16.33
N VAL A 111 9.78 -8.93 -15.29
CA VAL A 111 10.89 -8.18 -14.73
C VAL A 111 10.75 -8.22 -13.22
N GLN A 112 11.80 -8.65 -12.52
CA GLN A 112 11.86 -8.53 -11.06
C GLN A 112 12.21 -7.08 -10.72
N CYS A 113 11.21 -6.22 -10.57
CA CYS A 113 11.42 -4.92 -9.95
C CYS A 113 11.60 -5.10 -8.44
N ASP A 114 12.77 -4.74 -7.91
CA ASP A 114 12.95 -4.60 -6.48
C ASP A 114 12.23 -3.35 -5.99
N TRP A 115 10.98 -3.54 -5.56
CA TRP A 115 10.15 -2.47 -5.02
C TRP A 115 10.72 -1.88 -3.74
N GLN A 116 11.46 -2.65 -2.94
CA GLN A 116 12.07 -2.14 -1.72
C GLN A 116 13.15 -1.09 -2.05
N VAL A 117 14.06 -1.41 -2.98
CA VAL A 117 15.06 -0.46 -3.47
C VAL A 117 14.39 0.74 -4.14
N THR A 118 13.36 0.50 -4.96
CA THR A 118 12.60 1.57 -5.64
C THR A 118 11.97 2.53 -4.64
N TRP A 119 11.30 2.01 -3.61
CA TRP A 119 10.69 2.82 -2.55
C TRP A 119 11.74 3.51 -1.69
N MET A 120 12.89 2.89 -1.42
CA MET A 120 13.99 3.55 -0.70
C MET A 120 14.51 4.76 -1.47
N LEU A 121 14.74 4.62 -2.77
CA LEU A 121 15.15 5.73 -3.65
C LEU A 121 14.10 6.84 -3.66
N ILE A 122 12.83 6.49 -3.88
CA ILE A 122 11.73 7.47 -3.84
C ILE A 122 11.67 8.15 -2.46
N ASN A 123 11.84 7.39 -1.38
CA ASN A 123 11.75 7.90 -0.02
C ASN A 123 12.85 8.90 0.36
N GLN A 124 14.04 8.76 -0.25
CA GLN A 124 15.08 9.79 -0.14
C GLN A 124 14.58 11.15 -0.64
N PHE A 125 13.63 11.17 -1.59
CA PHE A 125 13.02 12.39 -2.11
C PHE A 125 11.67 12.75 -1.46
N THR A 126 10.95 11.82 -0.82
CA THR A 126 9.65 12.10 -0.17
C THR A 126 9.77 12.65 1.25
N GLY A 127 10.92 12.49 1.92
CA GLY A 127 11.19 13.09 3.24
C GLY A 127 11.20 14.62 3.24
N PHE A 128 11.28 15.24 2.06
CA PHE A 128 11.15 16.67 1.90
C PHE A 128 9.65 17.01 1.80
N ARG A 129 9.07 17.51 2.90
CA ARG A 129 7.94 18.47 2.76
C ARG A 129 8.35 19.40 1.61
N CYS A 130 7.54 19.58 0.56
CA CYS A 130 7.88 20.39 -0.62
C CYS A 130 8.18 21.86 -0.23
N ARG A 131 9.36 22.09 0.36
CA ARG A 131 9.77 23.34 0.99
C ARG A 131 10.33 24.31 -0.04
N SER A 132 10.70 23.82 -1.23
CA SER A 132 11.18 24.64 -2.33
C SER A 132 10.58 24.19 -3.67
N VAL A 133 10.46 25.15 -4.58
CA VAL A 133 10.01 24.93 -5.96
C VAL A 133 10.91 23.94 -6.70
N ASN A 134 12.22 23.97 -6.42
CA ASN A 134 13.20 23.09 -7.08
C ASN A 134 12.99 21.62 -6.71
N ILE A 135 12.78 21.33 -5.43
CA ILE A 135 12.48 19.96 -4.96
C ILE A 135 11.16 19.47 -5.57
N ASN A 136 10.14 20.32 -5.62
CA ASN A 136 8.86 19.96 -6.23
C ASN A 136 9.00 19.66 -7.73
N ARG A 137 9.79 20.47 -8.47
CA ARG A 137 10.07 20.22 -9.90
C ARG A 137 10.79 18.89 -10.11
N LEU A 138 11.77 18.58 -9.27
CA LEU A 138 12.50 17.30 -9.32
C LEU A 138 11.56 16.12 -9.04
N LEU A 139 10.73 16.20 -8.00
CA LEU A 139 9.71 15.17 -7.71
C LEU A 139 8.76 14.99 -8.90
N CYS A 140 8.21 16.07 -9.45
CA CYS A 140 7.36 15.99 -10.64
C CYS A 140 8.08 15.34 -11.83
N PHE A 141 9.37 15.63 -12.02
CA PHE A 141 10.18 15.02 -13.06
C PHE A 141 10.36 13.50 -12.83
N LEU A 142 10.73 13.09 -11.62
CA LEU A 142 10.89 11.68 -11.25
C LEU A 142 9.58 10.90 -11.40
N PHE A 143 8.45 11.46 -10.95
CA PHE A 143 7.14 10.84 -11.14
C PHE A 143 6.80 10.71 -12.63
N LYS A 144 7.04 11.74 -13.44
CA LYS A 144 6.84 11.64 -14.90
C LYS A 144 7.76 10.61 -15.54
N LEU A 145 9.00 10.46 -15.07
CA LEU A 145 9.94 9.46 -15.55
C LEU A 145 9.43 8.04 -15.23
N LEU A 146 9.06 7.79 -13.97
CA LEU A 146 8.53 6.50 -13.50
C LEU A 146 7.29 6.06 -14.31
N HIS A 147 6.42 7.01 -14.64
CA HIS A 147 5.17 6.74 -15.37
C HIS A 147 5.29 6.88 -16.88
N LYS A 148 6.51 6.99 -17.43
CA LYS A 148 6.74 7.23 -18.87
C LYS A 148 5.92 8.40 -19.44
N ALA A 149 5.72 9.44 -18.64
CA ALA A 149 4.85 10.60 -18.90
C ALA A 149 5.63 11.91 -19.13
N LEU A 150 6.94 11.83 -19.40
CA LEU A 150 7.72 12.97 -19.89
C LEU A 150 7.10 13.54 -21.17
N PRO A 151 7.21 14.86 -21.40
CA PRO A 151 6.64 15.53 -22.56
C PRO A 151 7.47 15.26 -23.84
N LEU A 152 7.66 13.98 -24.18
CA LEU A 152 8.28 13.56 -25.43
C LEU A 152 7.31 13.74 -26.59
N GLY A 153 7.81 13.93 -27.80
CA GLY A 153 7.01 14.09 -29.01
C GLY A 153 5.91 13.04 -29.16
N GLN A 154 6.19 11.76 -28.89
CA GLN A 154 5.16 10.70 -28.88
C GLN A 154 4.02 10.97 -27.87
N VAL A 155 4.35 11.39 -26.65
CA VAL A 155 3.37 11.68 -25.59
C VAL A 155 2.59 12.96 -25.91
N LEU A 156 3.26 13.96 -26.48
CA LEU A 156 2.65 15.22 -26.90
C LEU A 156 1.69 15.02 -28.09
N ALA A 157 2.08 14.20 -29.07
CA ALA A 157 1.23 13.81 -30.19
C ALA A 157 -0.03 13.08 -29.75
N GLN A 158 0.05 12.21 -28.73
CA GLN A 158 -1.15 11.60 -28.15
C GLN A 158 -2.11 12.63 -27.52
N ARG A 159 -1.58 13.68 -26.90
CA ARG A 159 -2.40 14.70 -26.21
C ARG A 159 -2.95 15.76 -27.14
N LYS A 160 -2.18 16.17 -28.15
CA LYS A 160 -2.52 17.23 -29.11
C LYS A 160 -2.05 16.82 -30.53
N PRO A 161 -2.75 15.88 -31.18
CA PRO A 161 -2.32 15.34 -32.48
C PRO A 161 -2.13 16.40 -33.56
N MET A 162 -3.00 17.42 -33.58
CA MET A 162 -2.95 18.49 -34.58
C MET A 162 -1.75 19.44 -34.43
N LEU A 163 -1.17 19.54 -33.23
CA LEU A 163 -0.01 20.40 -32.97
C LEU A 163 1.32 19.67 -33.15
N TYR A 164 1.29 18.35 -32.99
CA TYR A 164 2.48 17.48 -33.03
C TYR A 164 2.26 16.36 -34.06
N ASP A 165 1.89 16.74 -35.28
CA ASP A 165 1.72 15.82 -36.41
C ASP A 165 3.08 15.40 -36.99
N HIS A 166 4.03 16.32 -37.02
CA HIS A 166 5.40 16.15 -37.48
C HIS A 166 6.38 16.53 -36.35
N TYR A 167 6.63 15.59 -35.44
CA TYR A 167 7.64 15.76 -34.39
C TYR A 167 8.88 14.90 -34.69
N LEU A 168 10.04 15.47 -34.42
CA LEU A 168 11.34 14.82 -34.47
C LEU A 168 12.03 14.96 -33.11
N CYS A 169 13.01 14.09 -32.86
CA CYS A 169 13.86 14.17 -31.69
C CYS A 169 14.57 15.52 -31.64
N THR A 170 14.48 16.19 -30.49
CA THR A 170 15.11 17.51 -30.32
C THR A 170 16.64 17.45 -30.31
N GLY A 171 17.24 16.27 -30.07
CA GLY A 171 18.67 16.05 -30.08
C GLY A 171 19.24 15.82 -31.48
N CYS A 172 18.79 14.77 -32.17
CA CYS A 172 19.34 14.38 -33.48
C CYS A 172 18.57 14.94 -34.68
N ASN A 173 17.33 15.40 -34.48
CA ASN A 173 16.43 15.91 -35.52
C ASN A 173 16.24 14.98 -36.74
N SER A 174 16.44 13.67 -36.58
CA SER A 174 16.39 12.70 -37.68
C SER A 174 15.27 11.67 -37.53
N GLU A 175 14.94 11.26 -36.31
CA GLU A 175 13.91 10.26 -36.03
C GLU A 175 12.80 10.80 -35.12
N LYS A 176 11.67 10.09 -35.03
CA LYS A 176 10.56 10.44 -34.13
C LYS A 176 10.98 10.28 -32.66
N GLU A 177 10.69 11.30 -31.86
CA GLU A 177 10.98 11.30 -30.43
C GLU A 177 10.06 10.33 -29.66
N THR A 178 10.59 9.15 -29.36
CA THR A 178 9.94 8.08 -28.59
C THR A 178 10.77 7.74 -27.36
N TRP A 179 10.21 6.99 -26.41
CA TRP A 179 10.96 6.51 -25.24
C TRP A 179 12.17 5.65 -25.62
N THR A 180 12.03 4.78 -26.63
CA THR A 180 13.11 3.94 -27.14
C THR A 180 14.19 4.78 -27.82
N HIS A 181 13.78 5.76 -28.63
CA HIS A 181 14.72 6.66 -29.28
C HIS A 181 15.46 7.55 -28.26
N LEU A 182 14.79 8.07 -27.23
CA LEU A 182 15.45 8.88 -26.18
C LEU A 182 16.64 8.15 -25.53
N MET A 183 16.52 6.84 -25.31
CA MET A 183 17.57 6.01 -24.70
C MET A 183 18.71 5.67 -25.67
N ASN A 184 18.42 5.60 -26.97
CA ASN A 184 19.38 5.15 -27.99
C ASN A 184 19.88 6.28 -28.91
N CYS A 185 19.42 7.52 -28.68
CA CYS A 185 19.76 8.66 -29.52
C CYS A 185 21.23 9.04 -29.33
N THR A 186 21.98 9.03 -30.42
CA THR A 186 23.41 9.38 -30.45
C THR A 186 23.70 10.78 -29.91
N ALA A 187 22.78 11.73 -30.09
CA ALA A 187 22.93 13.09 -29.57
C ALA A 187 22.96 13.17 -28.03
N TYR A 188 22.54 12.10 -27.33
CA TYR A 188 22.54 12.03 -25.87
C TYR A 188 23.52 11.00 -25.31
N GLU A 189 24.31 10.33 -26.15
CA GLU A 189 25.19 9.22 -25.76
C GLU A 189 26.16 9.61 -24.64
N ASP A 190 26.91 10.72 -24.81
CA ASP A 190 27.85 11.21 -23.79
C ASP A 190 27.15 11.54 -22.45
N LYS A 191 25.94 12.10 -22.52
CA LYS A 191 25.17 12.46 -21.33
C LYS A 191 24.65 11.20 -20.62
N TRP A 192 24.20 10.21 -21.38
CA TRP A 192 23.76 8.94 -20.82
C TRP A 192 24.92 8.18 -20.19
N ALA A 193 26.11 8.20 -20.80
CA ALA A 193 27.32 7.62 -20.21
C ALA A 193 27.66 8.26 -18.85
N LEU A 194 27.63 9.60 -18.78
CA LEU A 194 27.86 10.33 -17.53
C LEU A 194 26.80 10.00 -16.46
N ILE A 195 25.52 9.99 -16.84
CA ILE A 195 24.42 9.65 -15.93
C ILE A 195 24.56 8.21 -15.43
N HIS A 196 24.89 7.28 -16.32
CA HIS A 196 25.07 5.88 -15.98
C HIS A 196 26.23 5.69 -15.00
N GLU A 197 27.36 6.36 -15.21
CA GLU A 197 28.50 6.31 -14.30
C GLU A 197 28.12 6.83 -12.90
N GLN A 198 27.46 7.99 -12.85
CA GLN A 198 27.03 8.60 -11.59
C GLN A 198 26.02 7.72 -10.85
N LEU A 199 24.98 7.26 -11.54
CA LEU A 199 23.98 6.37 -10.96
C LEU A 199 24.61 5.06 -10.47
N SER A 200 25.55 4.48 -11.23
CA SER A 200 26.23 3.26 -10.81
C SER A 200 26.97 3.44 -9.47
N LYS A 201 27.64 4.57 -9.28
CA LYS A 201 28.31 4.91 -8.01
C LYS A 201 27.31 5.07 -6.87
N ASP A 202 26.23 5.80 -7.11
CA ASP A 202 25.19 6.07 -6.10
C ASP A 202 24.43 4.79 -5.70
N PHE A 203 24.10 3.93 -6.67
CA PHE A 203 23.48 2.63 -6.43
C PHE A 203 24.38 1.71 -5.59
N CYS A 204 25.67 1.60 -5.93
CA CYS A 204 26.63 0.83 -5.13
C CYS A 204 26.68 1.32 -3.68
N PHE A 205 26.68 2.64 -3.46
CA PHE A 205 26.63 3.22 -2.11
C PHE A 205 25.37 2.82 -1.35
N ILE A 206 24.20 2.92 -1.98
CA ILE A 206 22.90 2.59 -1.36
C ILE A 206 22.82 1.09 -1.05
N ILE A 207 23.22 0.22 -1.96
CA ILE A 207 23.23 -1.24 -1.74
C ILE A 207 24.12 -1.60 -0.55
N ASN A 208 25.31 -1.00 -0.46
CA ASN A 208 26.21 -1.24 0.67
C ASN A 208 25.61 -0.79 2.00
N GLN A 209 24.85 0.32 2.03
CA GLN A 209 24.11 0.74 3.22
C GLN A 209 23.00 -0.24 3.61
N CYS A 210 22.26 -0.76 2.62
CA CYS A 210 21.21 -1.75 2.86
C CYS A 210 21.77 -3.06 3.43
N LEU A 211 22.89 -3.56 2.88
CA LEU A 211 23.55 -4.77 3.34
C LEU A 211 24.09 -4.60 4.78
N ALA A 212 24.66 -3.43 5.11
CA ALA A 212 25.13 -3.13 6.45
C ALA A 212 24.01 -2.98 7.49
N ALA A 213 22.83 -2.52 7.08
CA ALA A 213 21.66 -2.44 7.96
C ALA A 213 21.04 -3.82 8.25
N ASN A 214 21.09 -4.74 7.28
CA ASN A 214 20.58 -6.11 7.45
C ASN A 214 21.49 -6.98 8.33
N SER A 215 22.82 -6.80 8.26
CA SER A 215 23.77 -7.55 9.11
C SER A 215 23.71 -7.16 10.60
N LEU A 216 23.17 -5.97 10.93
CA LEU A 216 22.90 -5.57 12.31
C LEU A 216 21.59 -6.18 12.86
N ASN A 217 20.61 -6.49 12.00
CA ASN A 217 19.35 -7.13 12.41
C ASN A 217 19.48 -8.65 12.60
N GLU A 218 20.35 -9.33 11.85
CA GLU A 218 20.62 -10.76 12.05
C GLU A 218 21.41 -11.06 13.34
N ASN A 219 22.17 -10.09 13.85
CA ASN A 219 22.90 -10.22 15.12
C ASN A 219 22.08 -9.76 16.35
N ALA A 220 20.82 -9.39 16.18
CA ALA A 220 19.90 -8.97 17.23
C ALA A 220 18.72 -9.95 17.45
N MET A 221 18.77 -11.11 16.81
CA MET A 221 17.88 -12.26 17.02
C MET A 221 18.66 -13.40 17.68
#